data_AF-J3VU11-F1
#
_entry.id   AF-J3VU11-F1
#
_cell.length_a   1.000
_cell.length_b   1.000
_cell.length_c   1.000
_cell.angle_alpha   90.00
_cell.angle_beta   90.00
_cell.angle_gamma   90.00
#
_symmetry.space_group_name_H-M   'P 1'
#
loop_
_entity.id
_entity.type
_entity.pdbx_description
1 polymer ?
#
loop_
_entity_poly.entity_id
_entity_poly.type
_entity_poly.pdbx_seq_one_letter_code
_entity_poly.pdbx_strand_id
1 'polypeptide(L)'
;MILQCVNIPISIEYRGYIFTGNQKDVFLEQFEMEGICIPYSCRSGFCATCKVKILSGSAVSLTGKITVIAPASILTCTSIPCGNVQLE
;
A
#
# COMPACT_ATOMS: atom_id res chain seq x y z
N MET A 1 -31.32 6.50 -5.24
CA MET A 1 -30.25 7.28 -5.92
C MET A 1 -28.93 6.78 -5.35
N ILE A 2 -28.34 5.78 -5.99
CA ILE A 2 -27.16 5.07 -5.47
C ILE A 2 -25.97 5.96 -5.77
N LEU A 3 -25.36 6.54 -4.73
CA LEU A 3 -24.03 7.14 -4.85
C LEU A 3 -23.10 6.01 -5.28
N GLN A 4 -22.74 5.98 -6.57
CA GLN A 4 -21.63 5.17 -7.03
C GLN A 4 -20.41 5.62 -6.22
N CYS A 5 -19.84 4.70 -5.44
CA CYS A 5 -18.53 4.88 -4.83
C CYS A 5 -17.56 5.24 -5.95
N VAL A 6 -17.20 6.52 -6.06
CA VAL A 6 -16.23 6.97 -7.05
C VAL A 6 -14.92 6.26 -6.72
N ASN A 7 -14.58 5.26 -7.51
CA ASN A 7 -13.34 4.52 -7.38
C ASN A 7 -12.25 5.40 -8.00
N ILE A 8 -11.80 6.41 -7.24
CA ILE A 8 -10.77 7.35 -7.72
C ILE A 8 -9.47 6.55 -7.79
N PRO A 9 -8.92 6.31 -9.00
CA PRO A 9 -7.63 5.66 -9.13
C PRO A 9 -6.58 6.51 -8.43
N ILE A 10 -5.64 5.85 -7.76
CA ILE A 10 -4.49 6.50 -7.11
C ILE A 10 -3.22 6.11 -7.83
N SER A 11 -2.18 6.94 -7.73
CA SER A 11 -0.85 6.58 -8.20
C SER A 11 -0.03 5.96 -7.08
N ILE A 12 0.55 4.79 -7.33
CA ILE A 12 1.58 4.20 -6.47
C ILE A 12 2.90 4.30 -7.23
N GLU A 13 3.86 5.03 -6.66
CA GLU A 13 5.22 5.09 -7.16
C GLU A 13 6.12 4.21 -6.30
N TYR A 14 6.84 3.28 -6.93
CA TYR A 14 7.83 2.42 -6.30
C TYR A 14 9.13 2.46 -7.09
N ARG A 15 10.20 3.02 -6.50
CA ARG A 15 11.53 3.13 -7.13
C ARG A 15 11.50 3.73 -8.55
N GLY A 16 10.66 4.75 -8.76
CA GLY A 16 10.48 5.43 -10.05
C GLY A 16 9.55 4.71 -11.04
N TYR A 17 9.05 3.52 -10.71
CA TYR A 17 7.97 2.87 -11.46
C TYR A 17 6.61 3.31 -10.91
N ILE A 18 5.75 3.85 -11.76
CA ILE A 18 4.42 4.37 -11.37
C ILE A 18 3.35 3.49 -11.99
N PHE A 19 2.41 3.04 -11.18
CA PHE A 19 1.24 2.28 -11.63
C PHE A 19 -0.04 2.77 -10.95
N THR A 20 -1.18 2.32 -11.50
CA THR A 20 -2.49 2.68 -10.98
C THR A 20 -2.89 1.72 -9.87
N GLY A 21 -3.06 2.24 -8.66
CA GLY A 21 -3.53 1.50 -7.50
C GLY A 21 -4.97 1.83 -7.10
N ASN A 22 -5.37 1.28 -5.95
CA ASN A 22 -6.67 1.51 -5.34
C ASN A 22 -6.59 1.56 -3.80
N GLN A 23 -7.64 2.08 -3.15
CA GLN A 23 -7.73 2.24 -1.69
C GLN A 23 -8.50 1.10 -1.00
N LYS A 24 -8.49 -0.11 -1.56
CA LYS A 24 -9.23 -1.29 -1.07
C LYS A 24 -8.31 -2.46 -0.77
N ASP A 25 -7.35 -2.70 -1.65
CA ASP A 25 -6.44 -3.83 -1.59
C ASP A 25 -5.15 -3.44 -0.86
N VAL A 26 -4.49 -4.41 -0.25
CA VAL A 26 -3.19 -4.15 0.40
C VAL A 26 -2.10 -3.94 -0.65
N PHE A 27 -1.06 -3.17 -0.30
CA PHE A 27 0.04 -2.91 -1.22
C PHE A 27 0.64 -4.16 -1.84
N LEU A 28 0.78 -5.25 -1.07
CA LEU A 28 1.39 -6.48 -1.57
C LEU A 28 0.61 -7.06 -2.76
N GLU A 29 -0.73 -7.08 -2.70
CA GLU A 29 -1.56 -7.59 -3.79
C GLU A 29 -1.45 -6.69 -5.04
N GLN A 30 -1.44 -5.38 -4.83
CA GLN A 30 -1.28 -4.41 -5.91
C GLN A 30 0.11 -4.53 -6.58
N PHE A 31 1.17 -4.82 -5.81
CA PHE A 31 2.49 -5.13 -6.36
C PHE A 31 2.51 -6.45 -7.13
N GLU A 32 1.86 -7.51 -6.61
CA GLU A 32 1.76 -8.80 -7.29
C GLU A 32 1.03 -8.68 -8.65
N MET A 33 -0.02 -7.86 -8.72
CA MET A 33 -0.75 -7.59 -9.96
C MET A 33 0.11 -6.92 -11.04
N GLU A 34 1.04 -6.06 -10.65
CA GLU A 34 1.99 -5.39 -11.55
C GLU A 34 3.26 -6.22 -11.80
N GLY A 35 3.35 -7.44 -11.25
CA GLY A 35 4.54 -8.29 -11.36
C GLY A 35 5.75 -7.78 -10.58
N ILE A 36 5.55 -6.90 -9.60
CA ILE A 36 6.61 -6.34 -8.76
C ILE A 36 6.86 -7.28 -7.57
N CYS A 37 8.08 -7.82 -7.49
CA CYS A 37 8.47 -8.70 -6.39
C CYS A 37 8.90 -7.89 -5.16
N ILE A 38 8.03 -7.87 -4.14
CA ILE A 38 8.39 -7.46 -2.78
C ILE A 38 8.72 -8.70 -1.95
N PRO A 39 9.80 -8.73 -1.15
CA PRO A 39 10.04 -9.83 -0.23
C PRO A 39 8.88 -10.00 0.75
N TYR A 40 8.34 -11.21 0.90
CA TYR A 40 7.29 -11.50 1.89
C TYR A 40 7.38 -12.93 2.42
N SER A 41 6.65 -13.21 3.51
CA SER A 41 6.51 -14.56 4.05
C SER A 41 5.10 -14.76 4.65
N CYS A 42 4.84 -14.24 5.85
CA CYS A 42 3.64 -14.62 6.62
C CYS A 42 2.30 -14.05 6.14
N ARG A 43 2.29 -12.96 5.35
CA ARG A 43 1.11 -12.18 4.95
C ARG A 43 0.16 -11.72 6.09
N SER A 44 0.58 -11.82 7.35
CA SER A 44 -0.23 -11.47 8.53
C SER A 44 0.34 -10.28 9.34
N GLY A 45 1.40 -9.65 8.85
CA GLY A 45 2.09 -8.57 9.55
C GLY A 45 3.00 -9.01 10.70
N PHE A 46 3.20 -10.32 10.89
CA PHE A 46 4.01 -10.86 12.01
C PHE A 46 5.52 -10.90 11.71
N CYS A 47 5.92 -11.38 10.52
CA CYS A 47 7.35 -11.60 10.19
C CYS A 47 8.12 -10.33 9.78
N ALA A 48 7.41 -9.26 9.43
CA ALA A 48 7.97 -8.00 8.91
C ALA A 48 8.87 -8.10 7.65
N THR A 49 8.93 -9.23 6.95
CA THR A 49 9.71 -9.38 5.69
C THR A 49 9.28 -8.39 4.60
N CYS A 50 7.99 -8.07 4.54
CA CYS A 50 7.40 -7.17 3.53
C CYS A 50 7.44 -5.68 3.94
N LYS A 51 8.43 -5.30 4.74
CA LYS A 51 8.58 -3.92 5.22
C LYS A 51 9.08 -3.03 4.08
N VAL A 52 8.37 -1.93 3.85
CA VAL A 52 8.72 -0.91 2.85
C VAL A 52 8.58 0.47 3.50
N LYS A 53 9.39 1.43 3.07
CA LYS A 53 9.30 2.83 3.55
C LYS A 53 8.36 3.62 2.65
N ILE A 54 7.43 4.34 3.26
CA ILE A 54 6.62 5.36 2.58
C ILE A 54 7.35 6.69 2.66
N LEU A 55 7.61 7.27 1.50
CA LEU A 55 8.32 8.53 1.30
C LEU A 55 7.34 9.72 1.21
N SER A 56 6.15 9.49 0.66
CA SER A 56 5.08 10.49 0.54
C SER A 56 3.69 9.84 0.63
N GLY A 57 2.71 10.59 1.13
CA GLY A 57 1.32 10.16 1.30
C GLY A 57 1.04 9.44 2.62
N SER A 58 0.00 8.62 2.64
CA SER A 58 -0.44 7.88 3.84
C SER A 58 -1.07 6.54 3.51
N ALA A 59 -1.09 5.66 4.50
CA ALA A 59 -1.68 4.34 4.42
C ALA A 59 -2.36 3.96 5.75
N VAL A 60 -3.32 3.05 5.73
CA VAL A 60 -3.89 2.43 6.94
C VAL A 60 -3.24 1.07 7.14
N SER A 61 -2.67 0.84 8.33
CA SER A 61 -2.27 -0.50 8.79
C SER A 61 -3.48 -1.23 9.37
N LEU A 62 -3.82 -2.38 8.77
CA LEU A 62 -4.86 -3.28 9.26
C LEU A 62 -4.43 -3.95 10.58
N THR A 63 -3.14 -4.26 10.71
CA THR A 63 -2.54 -4.73 11.96
C THR A 63 -2.34 -3.52 12.87
N GLY A 64 -3.30 -3.28 13.75
CA GLY A 64 -3.30 -2.16 14.70
C GLY A 64 -4.34 -1.08 14.40
N LYS A 65 -4.95 -1.07 13.20
CA LYS A 65 -5.99 -0.11 12.78
C LYS A 65 -5.54 1.35 12.96
N ILE A 66 -4.32 1.64 12.53
CA ILE A 66 -3.72 2.98 12.61
C ILE A 66 -3.43 3.55 11.22
N THR A 67 -3.56 4.87 11.08
CA THR A 67 -3.06 5.59 9.91
C THR A 67 -1.58 5.88 10.07
N VAL A 68 -0.80 5.53 9.06
CA VAL A 68 0.63 5.80 8.92
C VAL A 68 0.80 6.92 7.91
N ILE A 69 1.51 7.98 8.31
CA ILE A 69 1.76 9.15 7.48
C ILE A 69 3.26 9.21 7.19
N ALA A 70 3.63 9.48 5.94
CA ALA A 70 5.03 9.62 5.56
C ALA A 70 5.73 10.78 6.32
N PRO A 71 7.03 10.65 6.64
CA PRO A 71 7.89 9.49 6.37
C PRO A 71 7.74 8.39 7.43
N ALA A 72 7.52 7.15 6.99
CA ALA A 72 7.33 6.02 7.91
C ALA A 72 7.64 4.67 7.24
N SER A 73 7.63 3.58 8.00
CA SER A 73 7.66 2.23 7.45
C SER A 73 6.30 1.56 7.61
N ILE A 74 5.92 0.80 6.59
CA ILE A 74 4.69 0.02 6.54
C ILE A 74 5.01 -1.45 6.27
N LEU A 75 4.05 -2.34 6.54
CA LEU A 75 4.09 -3.73 6.09
C LEU A 75 3.13 -3.85 4.91
N THR A 76 3.65 -4.11 3.71
CA THR A 76 2.84 -4.08 2.48
C THR A 76 1.72 -5.13 2.46
N CYS A 77 1.87 -6.25 3.18
CA CYS A 77 0.84 -7.28 3.28
C CYS A 77 -0.36 -6.90 4.16
N THR A 78 -0.26 -5.84 4.97
CA THR A 78 -1.32 -5.44 5.90
C THR A 78 -1.59 -3.94 5.85
N SER A 79 -1.18 -3.25 4.79
CA SER A 79 -1.34 -1.81 4.65
C SER A 79 -2.04 -1.46 3.35
N ILE A 80 -3.03 -0.57 3.42
CA ILE A 80 -3.81 -0.07 2.27
C ILE A 80 -3.49 1.42 2.07
N PRO A 81 -3.20 1.90 0.85
CA PRO A 81 -3.00 3.33 0.60
C PRO A 81 -4.29 4.14 0.81
N CYS A 82 -4.16 5.35 1.34
CA CYS A 82 -5.28 6.30 1.47
C CYS A 82 -5.39 7.28 0.30
N GLY A 83 -4.49 7.20 -0.68
CA GLY A 83 -4.32 8.20 -1.73
C GLY A 83 -3.06 7.91 -2.55
N ASN A 84 -2.59 8.92 -3.29
CA ASN A 84 -1.32 8.84 -4.00
C ASN A 84 -0.17 8.66 -3.00
N VAL A 85 0.75 7.74 -3.30
CA VAL A 85 1.87 7.43 -2.40
C VAL A 85 3.15 7.17 -3.19
N GLN A 86 4.28 7.40 -2.52
CA GLN A 86 5.62 7.08 -3.01
C GLN A 86 6.33 6.17 -2.01
N LEU A 87 6.97 5.11 -2.50
CA LEU A 87 7.59 4.03 -1.73
C LEU A 87 9.05 3.82 -2.16
N GLU A 88 9.90 3.44 -1.20
CA GLU A 88 11.34 3.11 -1.38
C GLU A 88 11.62 1.65 -1.73
#